data_AF-A0A0D6QDE3-F1
#
_entry.id   AF-A0A0D6QDE3-F1
#
_cell.length_a   1.000
_cell.length_b   1.000
_cell.length_c   1.000
_cell.angle_alpha   90.00
_cell.angle_beta   90.00
_cell.angle_gamma   90.00
#
_symmetry.space_group_name_H-M   'P 1'
#
loop_
_entity.id
_entity.type
_entity.pdbx_description
1 polymer ?
#
loop_
_entity_poly.entity_id
_entity_poly.type
_entity_poly.pdbx_seq_one_letter_code
_entity_poly.pdbx_strand_id
1 'polypeptide(L)'
;MVRAKSDCVRYAPMIGAREGELSTEEARALAAHLEACDACGARALDLAATEGLVSEALLARAAERDFAPFVDQVMARIGHEAPAPRGVLSWLRRHWRGTAAALTPAVAAVAVFLYVRWEGSQPGEMALLEFSSEGNVSTVIQTSDGPVVLLDDDDEGSGS
;
A
#
# COMPACT_ATOMS: atom_id res chain seq x y z
N MET A 1 38.04 10.83 -60.53
CA MET A 1 38.54 10.32 -59.23
C MET A 1 38.51 11.33 -58.07
N VAL A 2 38.47 12.65 -58.28
CA VAL A 2 38.50 13.65 -57.18
C VAL A 2 37.25 13.64 -56.28
N ARG A 3 36.08 13.24 -56.81
CA ARG A 3 34.79 13.25 -56.10
C ARG A 3 34.69 12.20 -54.98
N ALA A 4 35.38 11.06 -55.11
CA ALA A 4 35.42 10.04 -54.06
C ALA A 4 36.11 10.57 -52.78
N LYS A 5 37.14 11.40 -52.92
CA LYS A 5 37.91 11.90 -51.78
C LYS A 5 37.14 12.92 -50.94
N SER A 6 36.33 13.79 -51.57
CA SER A 6 35.49 14.76 -50.84
C SER A 6 34.37 14.08 -50.07
N ASP A 7 33.77 13.04 -50.63
CA ASP A 7 32.67 12.32 -49.98
C ASP A 7 33.19 11.50 -48.79
N CYS A 8 34.37 10.88 -48.90
CA CYS A 8 35.00 10.18 -47.78
C CYS A 8 35.24 11.11 -46.56
N VAL A 9 35.62 12.38 -46.78
CA VAL A 9 35.84 13.35 -45.68
C VAL A 9 34.53 13.65 -44.95
N ARG A 10 33.40 13.68 -45.66
CA ARG A 10 32.08 13.89 -45.07
C ARG A 10 31.62 12.69 -44.22
N TYR A 11 31.81 11.48 -44.73
CA TYR A 11 31.29 10.26 -44.07
C TYR A 11 32.21 9.69 -43.00
N ALA A 12 33.52 9.95 -43.05
CA ALA A 12 34.48 9.47 -42.05
C ALA A 12 34.07 9.71 -40.58
N PRO A 13 33.61 10.90 -40.14
CA PRO A 13 33.20 11.12 -38.76
C PRO A 13 31.91 10.37 -38.39
N MET A 14 31.08 9.98 -39.36
CA MET A 14 29.81 9.29 -39.11
C MET A 14 29.98 7.77 -38.87
N ILE A 15 31.14 7.19 -39.24
CA ILE A 15 31.39 5.75 -39.11
C ILE A 15 31.35 5.29 -37.64
N GLY A 16 31.73 6.16 -36.70
CA GLY A 16 31.69 5.86 -35.25
C GLY A 16 30.49 6.45 -34.51
N ALA A 17 29.45 6.89 -35.23
CA ALA A 17 28.26 7.45 -34.60
C ALA A 17 27.45 6.34 -33.90
N ARG A 18 26.94 6.64 -32.70
CA ARG A 18 26.13 5.72 -31.90
C ARG A 18 24.67 5.70 -32.36
N GLU A 19 23.92 4.73 -31.86
CA GLU A 19 22.48 4.64 -32.08
C GLU A 19 21.78 5.95 -31.71
N GLY A 20 21.02 6.50 -32.65
CA GLY A 20 20.29 7.76 -32.48
C GLY A 20 21.10 9.04 -32.73
N GLU A 21 22.42 8.96 -32.98
CA GLU A 21 23.24 10.14 -33.29
C GLU A 21 23.11 10.58 -34.76
N LEU A 22 22.74 9.65 -35.65
CA LEU A 22 22.47 9.95 -37.06
C LEU A 22 20.97 10.01 -37.31
N SER A 23 20.54 10.99 -38.11
CA SER A 23 19.20 10.95 -38.69
C SER A 23 19.03 9.74 -39.62
N THR A 24 17.79 9.33 -39.86
CA THR A 24 17.50 8.18 -40.75
C THR A 24 17.98 8.40 -42.19
N GLU A 25 18.11 9.66 -42.61
CA GLU A 25 18.63 10.03 -43.94
C GLU A 25 20.15 9.91 -43.99
N GLU A 26 20.85 10.40 -42.96
CA GLU A 26 22.30 10.29 -42.83
C GLU A 26 22.75 8.83 -42.73
N ALA A 27 22.05 8.01 -41.95
CA ALA A 27 22.34 6.58 -41.84
C ALA A 27 22.21 5.86 -43.19
N ARG A 28 21.17 6.16 -43.98
CA ARG A 28 21.00 5.61 -45.34
C ARG A 28 22.09 6.09 -46.29
N ALA A 29 22.45 7.37 -46.23
CA ALA A 29 23.51 7.94 -47.07
C ALA A 29 24.89 7.35 -46.74
N LEU A 30 25.18 7.14 -45.45
CA LEU A 30 26.40 6.47 -44.99
C LEU A 30 26.43 5.02 -45.46
N ALA A 31 25.34 4.26 -45.31
CA ALA A 31 25.27 2.87 -45.78
C ALA A 31 25.55 2.77 -47.28
N ALA A 32 24.91 3.60 -48.10
CA ALA A 32 25.17 3.65 -49.54
C ALA A 32 26.63 4.01 -49.87
N HIS A 33 27.27 4.87 -49.08
CA HIS A 33 28.68 5.20 -49.25
C HIS A 33 29.60 4.02 -48.90
N LEU A 34 29.32 3.30 -47.82
CA LEU A 34 30.10 2.14 -47.38
C LEU A 34 30.04 0.99 -48.40
N GLU A 35 28.87 0.77 -49.03
CA GLU A 35 28.72 -0.20 -50.12
C GLU A 35 29.50 0.19 -51.37
N ALA A 36 29.67 1.50 -51.62
CA ALA A 36 30.34 2.01 -52.81
C ALA A 36 31.85 2.27 -52.62
N CYS A 37 32.36 2.29 -51.39
CA CYS A 37 33.72 2.71 -51.07
C CYS A 37 34.44 1.71 -50.15
N ASP A 38 35.26 0.83 -50.75
CA ASP A 38 36.04 -0.18 -50.04
C ASP A 38 36.91 0.38 -48.92
N ALA A 39 37.50 1.57 -49.10
CA ALA A 39 38.36 2.18 -48.09
C ALA A 39 37.59 2.62 -46.83
N CYS A 40 36.38 3.15 -47.00
CA CYS A 40 35.52 3.48 -45.86
C CYS A 40 34.87 2.22 -45.26
N GLY A 41 34.55 1.23 -46.09
CA GLY A 41 34.09 -0.09 -45.63
C GLY A 41 35.14 -0.79 -44.75
N ALA A 42 36.40 -0.84 -45.19
CA ALA A 42 37.50 -1.39 -44.40
C ALA A 42 37.67 -0.67 -43.07
N ARG A 43 37.61 0.67 -43.05
CA ARG A 43 37.67 1.45 -41.80
C ARG A 43 36.51 1.15 -40.84
N ALA A 44 35.30 0.97 -41.36
CA ALA A 44 34.15 0.60 -40.54
C ALA A 44 34.31 -0.80 -39.93
N LEU A 45 34.86 -1.75 -40.69
CA LEU A 45 35.18 -3.09 -40.18
C LEU A 45 36.28 -3.06 -39.13
N ASP A 46 37.35 -2.28 -39.35
CA ASP A 46 38.43 -2.09 -38.38
C ASP A 46 37.90 -1.50 -37.07
N LEU A 47 37.03 -0.47 -37.17
CA LEU A 47 36.41 0.12 -35.99
C LEU A 47 35.56 -0.92 -35.23
N ALA A 48 34.69 -1.65 -35.92
CA ALA A 48 33.86 -2.68 -35.32
C ALA A 48 34.70 -3.78 -34.64
N ALA A 49 35.82 -4.18 -35.25
CA ALA A 49 36.75 -5.13 -34.65
C ALA A 49 37.38 -4.58 -33.36
N THR A 50 37.83 -3.31 -33.37
CA THR A 50 38.40 -2.68 -32.17
C THR A 50 37.38 -2.51 -31.06
N GLU A 51 36.14 -2.13 -31.38
CA GLU A 51 35.05 -2.03 -30.40
C GLU A 51 34.72 -3.38 -29.79
N GLY A 52 34.71 -4.46 -30.60
CA GLY A 52 34.53 -5.82 -30.14
C GLY A 52 35.61 -6.24 -29.12
N LEU A 53 36.88 -6.02 -29.45
CA LEU A 53 38.01 -6.34 -28.57
C LEU A 53 37.96 -5.55 -27.26
N VAL A 54 37.61 -4.26 -27.32
CA VAL A 54 37.48 -3.42 -26.13
C VAL A 54 36.30 -3.89 -25.27
N SER A 55 35.16 -4.17 -25.88
CA SER A 55 33.97 -4.68 -25.19
C SER A 55 34.26 -6.00 -24.49
N GLU A 56 34.90 -6.95 -25.19
CA GLU A 56 35.29 -8.25 -24.63
C GLU A 56 36.25 -8.09 -23.44
N ALA A 57 37.29 -7.26 -23.59
CA ALA A 57 38.23 -7.01 -22.51
C ALA A 57 37.57 -6.36 -21.28
N LEU A 58 36.64 -5.43 -21.49
CA LEU A 58 35.87 -4.80 -20.43
C LEU A 58 34.92 -5.79 -19.74
N LEU A 59 34.26 -6.66 -20.49
CA LEU A 59 33.38 -7.70 -19.96
C LEU A 59 34.16 -8.75 -19.16
N ALA A 60 35.32 -9.20 -19.67
CA ALA A 60 36.19 -10.10 -18.95
C ALA A 60 36.66 -9.48 -17.61
N ARG A 61 37.08 -8.22 -17.64
CA ARG A 61 37.48 -7.49 -16.44
C ARG A 61 36.33 -7.23 -15.47
N ALA A 62 35.12 -7.04 -15.99
CA ALA A 62 33.92 -6.92 -15.16
C ALA A 62 33.58 -8.26 -14.48
N ALA A 63 33.71 -9.39 -15.19
CA ALA A 63 33.42 -10.72 -14.64
C ALA A 63 34.33 -11.10 -13.45
N GLU A 64 35.55 -10.56 -13.39
CA GLU A 64 36.46 -10.74 -12.25
C GLU A 64 36.02 -9.99 -10.98
N ARG A 65 35.06 -9.05 -11.11
CA ARG A 65 34.66 -8.15 -10.03
C ARG A 65 33.32 -8.54 -9.44
N ASP A 66 33.21 -8.46 -8.12
CA ASP A 66 31.93 -8.69 -7.44
C ASP A 66 31.03 -7.44 -7.56
N PHE A 67 29.88 -7.62 -8.22
CA PHE A 67 28.83 -6.61 -8.36
C PHE A 67 27.59 -6.90 -7.49
N ALA A 68 27.58 -7.98 -6.70
CA ALA A 68 26.46 -8.32 -5.81
C ALA A 68 25.96 -7.13 -4.96
N PRO A 69 26.82 -6.36 -4.26
CA PRO A 69 26.33 -5.24 -3.44
C PRO A 69 25.71 -4.11 -4.27
N PHE A 70 26.18 -3.90 -5.50
CA PHE A 70 25.61 -2.91 -6.42
C PHE A 70 24.24 -3.38 -6.93
N VAL A 71 24.13 -4.65 -7.33
CA VAL A 71 22.88 -5.26 -7.79
C VAL A 71 21.83 -5.22 -6.67
N ASP A 72 22.20 -5.57 -5.45
CA ASP A 72 21.30 -5.52 -4.28
C ASP A 72 20.77 -4.10 -4.05
N GLN A 73 21.62 -3.08 -4.19
CA GLN A 73 21.21 -1.69 -4.05
C GLN A 73 20.25 -1.24 -5.17
N VAL A 74 20.50 -1.66 -6.42
CA VAL A 74 19.62 -1.38 -7.57
C VAL A 74 18.26 -2.06 -7.37
N MET A 75 18.26 -3.34 -6.99
CA MET A 75 17.04 -4.11 -6.75
C MET A 75 16.24 -3.56 -5.57
N ALA A 76 16.91 -3.11 -4.50
CA ALA A 76 16.23 -2.42 -3.40
C ALA A 76 15.55 -1.14 -3.89
N ARG A 77 16.23 -0.34 -4.72
CA ARG A 77 15.66 0.91 -5.27
C ARG A 77 14.46 0.66 -6.18
N ILE A 78 14.56 -0.30 -7.10
CA ILE A 78 13.46 -0.66 -8.01
C ILE A 78 12.29 -1.30 -7.23
N GLY A 79 12.59 -2.14 -6.22
CA GLY A 79 11.58 -2.77 -5.37
C GLY A 79 10.78 -1.77 -4.54
N HIS A 80 11.34 -0.62 -4.20
CA HIS A 80 10.62 0.46 -3.52
C HIS A 80 9.62 1.23 -4.41
N GLU A 81 9.67 1.05 -5.73
CA GLU A 81 8.66 1.58 -6.66
C GLU A 81 7.47 0.63 -6.88
N ALA A 82 7.41 -0.48 -6.13
CA ALA A 82 6.25 -1.36 -6.15
C ALA A 82 4.95 -0.55 -5.91
N PRO A 83 3.92 -0.70 -6.77
CA PRO A 83 2.70 0.08 -6.63
C PRO A 83 2.09 -0.16 -5.25
N ALA A 84 1.78 0.92 -4.54
CA ALA A 84 1.13 0.86 -3.23
C ALA A 84 -0.01 -0.16 -3.27
N PRO A 85 -0.14 -1.06 -2.28
CA PRO A 85 -1.10 -2.14 -2.34
C PRO A 85 -2.51 -1.58 -2.53
N ARG A 86 -3.07 -1.77 -3.73
CA ARG A 86 -4.44 -1.39 -4.06
C ARG A 86 -5.35 -2.53 -3.59
N GLY A 87 -5.96 -2.36 -2.43
CA GLY A 87 -6.88 -3.33 -1.87
C GLY A 87 -7.88 -2.67 -0.93
N VAL A 88 -9.04 -3.32 -0.75
CA VAL A 88 -10.10 -2.85 0.16
C VAL A 88 -9.56 -2.65 1.57
N LEU A 89 -8.60 -3.48 1.99
CA LEU A 89 -7.93 -3.38 3.29
C LEU A 89 -7.09 -2.10 3.45
N SER A 90 -6.37 -1.67 2.41
CA SER A 90 -5.55 -0.44 2.46
C SER A 90 -6.42 0.82 2.38
N TRP A 91 -7.53 0.76 1.65
CA TRP A 91 -8.59 1.77 1.67
C TRP A 91 -9.23 1.86 3.06
N LEU A 92 -9.64 0.73 3.65
CA LEU A 92 -10.25 0.67 4.98
C LEU A 92 -9.30 1.19 6.06
N ARG A 93 -8.01 0.85 5.98
CA ARG A 93 -6.99 1.37 6.91
C ARG A 93 -6.76 2.87 6.76
N ARG A 94 -6.97 3.43 5.57
CA ARG A 94 -6.87 4.88 5.30
C ARG A 94 -8.13 5.64 5.73
N HIS A 95 -9.30 4.99 5.67
CA HIS A 95 -10.59 5.56 6.02
C HIS A 95 -11.16 5.09 7.37
N TRP A 96 -10.37 4.38 8.18
CA TRP A 96 -10.84 3.76 9.44
C TRP A 96 -11.43 4.80 10.42
N ARG A 97 -10.88 6.01 10.44
CA ARG A 97 -11.38 7.13 11.25
C ARG A 97 -12.76 7.62 10.80
N GLY A 98 -13.09 7.50 9.51
CA GLY A 98 -14.41 7.84 8.97
C GLY A 98 -15.43 6.71 9.15
N THR A 99 -15.01 5.45 9.03
CA THR A 99 -15.90 4.29 9.18
C THR A 99 -16.22 3.95 10.65
N ALA A 100 -15.31 4.27 11.59
CA ALA A 100 -15.57 4.09 13.01
C ALA A 100 -16.78 4.92 13.49
N ALA A 101 -16.91 6.16 13.01
CA ALA A 101 -18.02 7.04 13.39
C ALA A 101 -19.39 6.48 12.99
N ALA A 102 -19.49 5.84 11.82
CA ALA A 102 -20.75 5.32 11.28
C ALA A 102 -21.22 4.02 11.96
N LEU A 103 -20.32 3.22 12.52
CA LEU A 103 -20.64 1.94 13.17
C LEU A 103 -20.90 2.07 14.68
N THR A 104 -20.53 3.20 15.29
CA THR A 104 -20.79 3.50 16.72
C THR A 104 -22.24 3.23 17.17
N PRO A 105 -23.30 3.70 16.47
CA PRO A 105 -24.67 3.47 16.93
C PRO A 105 -25.10 2.00 16.80
N ALA A 106 -24.62 1.28 15.77
CA ALA A 106 -24.95 -0.13 15.58
C ALA A 106 -24.28 -1.01 16.65
N VAL A 107 -23.02 -0.73 16.99
CA VAL A 107 -22.30 -1.43 18.06
C VAL A 107 -22.92 -1.13 19.42
N ALA A 108 -23.33 0.12 19.67
CA ALA A 108 -24.04 0.49 20.89
C ALA A 108 -25.38 -0.26 21.03
N ALA A 109 -26.16 -0.35 19.95
CA ALA A 109 -27.43 -1.09 19.95
C ALA A 109 -27.23 -2.60 20.22
N VAL A 110 -26.20 -3.21 19.64
CA VAL A 110 -25.85 -4.62 19.90
C VAL A 110 -25.36 -4.82 21.34
N ALA A 111 -24.55 -3.90 21.87
CA ALA A 111 -24.08 -3.96 23.25
C ALA A 111 -25.24 -3.85 24.26
N VAL A 112 -26.18 -2.92 24.04
CA VAL A 112 -27.41 -2.80 24.85
C VAL A 112 -28.26 -4.06 24.75
N PHE A 113 -28.44 -4.61 23.54
CA PHE A 113 -29.19 -5.85 23.36
C PHE A 113 -28.57 -7.03 24.11
N LEU A 114 -27.24 -7.17 24.04
CA LEU A 114 -26.52 -8.23 24.75
C LEU A 114 -26.56 -8.03 26.27
N TYR A 115 -26.46 -6.79 26.75
CA TYR A 115 -26.57 -6.46 28.17
C TYR A 115 -27.94 -6.84 28.74
N VAL A 116 -29.04 -6.40 28.10
CA VAL A 116 -30.41 -6.75 28.50
C VAL A 116 -30.66 -8.26 28.43
N ARG A 117 -30.13 -8.94 27.40
CA ARG A 117 -30.24 -10.40 27.25
C ARG A 117 -29.50 -11.14 28.36
N TRP A 118 -28.36 -10.60 28.81
CA TRP A 118 -27.54 -11.19 29.86
C TRP A 118 -28.19 -11.03 31.24
N GLU A 119 -28.72 -9.85 31.57
CA GLU A 119 -29.45 -9.61 32.83
C GLU A 119 -30.81 -10.33 32.86
N GLY A 120 -31.51 -10.46 31.74
CA GLY A 120 -32.73 -11.27 31.64
C GLY A 120 -32.51 -12.78 31.84
N SER A 121 -31.27 -13.23 32.00
CA SER A 121 -30.90 -14.63 32.23
C SER A 121 -30.51 -14.95 33.68
N GLN A 122 -30.77 -14.05 34.64
CA GLN A 122 -30.76 -14.40 36.06
C GLN A 122 -32.19 -14.68 36.57
N PRO A 123 -32.53 -15.93 36.94
CA PRO A 123 -33.70 -16.20 37.75
C PRO A 123 -33.36 -15.86 39.20
N GLY A 124 -33.66 -14.62 39.61
CA GLY A 124 -33.54 -14.25 41.02
C GLY A 124 -33.07 -12.83 41.26
N GLU A 125 -33.83 -11.84 40.81
CA GLU A 125 -33.85 -10.57 41.52
C GLU A 125 -35.24 -9.95 41.38
N MET A 126 -35.99 -10.02 42.48
CA MET A 126 -37.23 -9.25 42.61
C MET A 126 -36.83 -7.78 42.53
N ALA A 127 -37.28 -7.09 41.49
CA ALA A 127 -37.17 -5.65 41.39
C ALA A 127 -37.97 -5.02 42.53
N LEU A 128 -37.28 -4.72 43.63
CA LEU A 128 -37.78 -3.91 44.74
C LEU A 128 -37.89 -2.47 44.21
N LEU A 129 -39.05 -2.14 43.64
CA LEU A 129 -39.39 -0.77 43.26
C LEU A 129 -39.92 -0.05 44.50
N GLU A 130 -39.02 0.52 45.30
CA GLU A 130 -39.39 1.49 46.34
C GLU A 130 -39.86 2.79 45.66
N PHE A 131 -41.17 3.01 45.66
CA PHE A 131 -41.75 4.33 45.42
C PHE A 131 -41.81 5.08 46.74
N SER A 132 -40.86 5.96 46.99
CA SER A 132 -40.95 6.93 48.08
C SER A 132 -41.89 8.07 47.64
N SER A 133 -43.16 7.99 48.03
CA SER A 133 -44.10 9.10 48.00
C SER A 133 -44.31 9.55 49.45
N GLU A 134 -44.11 10.84 49.68
CA GLU A 134 -44.02 11.50 50.99
C GLU A 134 -45.08 11.01 52.01
N GLY A 135 -44.62 10.36 53.08
CA GLY A 135 -45.30 10.40 54.37
C GLY A 135 -45.99 9.14 54.92
N ASN A 136 -45.92 7.96 54.29
CA ASN A 136 -46.33 6.70 54.95
C ASN A 136 -45.64 5.48 54.33
N VAL A 137 -44.97 4.67 55.14
CA VAL A 137 -44.23 3.48 54.68
C VAL A 137 -45.15 2.26 54.82
N SER A 138 -45.61 1.71 53.70
CA SER A 138 -46.26 0.41 53.66
C SER A 138 -45.48 -0.52 52.73
N THR A 139 -45.06 -1.68 53.24
CA THR A 139 -44.32 -2.68 52.47
C THR A 139 -45.33 -3.66 51.87
N VAL A 140 -45.42 -3.69 50.54
CA VAL A 140 -46.31 -4.61 49.81
C VAL A 140 -45.46 -5.68 49.13
N ILE A 141 -45.61 -6.94 49.56
CA ILE A 141 -44.92 -8.08 48.95
C ILE A 141 -45.89 -8.74 47.97
N GLN A 142 -45.52 -8.72 46.69
CA GLN A 142 -46.33 -9.34 45.64
C GLN A 142 -45.87 -10.79 45.45
N THR A 143 -46.71 -11.72 45.89
CA THR A 143 -46.51 -13.17 45.67
C THR A 143 -47.39 -13.64 44.51
N SER A 144 -47.13 -14.84 43.97
CA SER A 144 -47.87 -15.41 42.84
C SER A 144 -49.36 -15.68 43.10
N ASP A 145 -49.84 -15.49 44.33
CA ASP A 145 -51.25 -15.59 44.73
C ASP A 145 -51.93 -14.22 44.99
N GLY A 146 -51.24 -13.10 44.72
CA GLY A 146 -51.75 -11.73 44.89
C GLY A 146 -51.04 -10.92 45.98
N PRO A 147 -51.21 -9.59 46.02
CA PRO A 147 -50.45 -8.71 46.90
C PRO A 147 -50.93 -8.81 48.35
N VAL A 148 -49.99 -9.03 49.28
CA VAL A 148 -50.24 -8.98 50.73
C VAL A 148 -49.62 -7.69 51.27
N VAL A 149 -50.43 -6.91 51.99
CA VAL A 149 -50.00 -5.65 52.63
C VAL A 149 -49.83 -5.93 54.13
N LEU A 150 -48.62 -5.74 54.64
CA LEU A 150 -48.35 -5.76 56.08
C LEU A 150 -48.32 -4.31 56.56
N LEU A 151 -49.21 -3.99 57.51
CA LEU A 151 -49.21 -2.73 58.23
C LEU A 151 -48.52 -2.99 59.57
N ASP A 152 -47.43 -2.28 59.84
CA ASP A 152 -46.85 -2.22 61.19
C ASP A 152 -47.79 -1.39 62.06
N ASP A 153 -48.63 -2.07 62.83
CA ASP A 153 -49.23 -1.49 64.02
C ASP A 153 -48.21 -1.67 65.14
N ASP A 154 -47.58 -0.59 65.59
CA ASP A 154 -47.34 -0.45 67.02
C ASP A 154 -47.18 1.00 67.45
N ASP A 155 -47.88 1.21 68.56
CA ASP A 155 -48.23 2.39 69.30
C ASP A 155 -47.12 2.70 70.34
N GLU A 156 -47.24 3.86 70.99
CA GLU A 156 -46.66 4.19 72.30
C GLU A 156 -45.14 4.49 72.48
N GLY A 157 -44.85 5.71 72.97
CA GLY A 157 -43.85 5.88 74.04
C GLY A 157 -42.89 7.08 73.96
N SER A 158 -43.12 8.09 74.81
CA SER A 158 -42.20 9.02 75.52
C SER A 158 -40.71 9.09 75.11
N GLY A 159 -40.02 10.22 75.07
CA GLY A 159 -40.20 11.50 75.74
C GLY A 159 -38.81 12.12 76.04
N SER A 160 -38.74 13.45 76.09
CA SER A 160 -37.89 14.32 76.95
C SER A 160 -37.98 15.75 76.44
#